data_AF-A0A8J7K124-F1
#
_entry.id   AF-A0A8J7K124-F1
#
_cell.length_a   1.000
_cell.length_b   1.000
_cell.length_c   1.000
_cell.angle_alpha   90.00
_cell.angle_beta   90.00
_cell.angle_gamma   90.00
#
_symmetry.space_group_name_H-M   'P 1'
#
loop_
_entity.id
_entity.type
_entity.pdbx_description
1 polymer ?
#
loop_
_entity_poly.entity_id
_entity_poly.type
_entity_poly.pdbx_seq_one_letter_code
_entity_poly.pdbx_strand_id
1 'polypeptide(L)' 'MYVCLCNNVTDKQIRQAVAGGVDSFLELQFETGVASCCGKCESCAREVMSEALCAKSSSVAWFPSPARALQAA' A
#
# COMPACT_ATOMS: atom_id res chain seq x y z
N MET A 1 -3.55 4.09 13.90
CA MET A 1 -3.39 2.91 14.77
C MET A 1 -1.95 2.40 14.73
N TYR A 2 -1.41 1.97 15.87
CA TYR A 2 -0.16 1.19 15.88
C TYR A 2 -0.42 -0.23 15.38
N VAL A 3 0.32 -0.64 14.36
CA VAL A 3 0.27 -1.98 13.79
C VAL A 3 1.39 -2.85 14.38
N CYS A 4 2.61 -2.31 14.49
CA CYS A 4 3.74 -3.00 15.12
C CYS A 4 4.25 -2.24 16.33
N LEU A 5 4.16 -2.86 17.51
CA LEU A 5 4.69 -2.29 18.74
C LEU A 5 6.21 -2.42 18.85
N CYS A 6 6.79 -3.51 18.35
CA CYS A 6 8.24 -3.75 18.44
C CYS A 6 9.06 -2.66 17.73
N ASN A 7 8.61 -2.26 16.54
CA ASN A 7 9.31 -1.33 15.65
C ASN A 7 8.55 -0.01 15.47
N ASN A 8 7.55 0.25 16.33
CA ASN A 8 6.78 1.49 16.36
C ASN A 8 6.17 1.88 15.00
N VAL A 9 5.63 0.89 14.27
CA VAL A 9 5.02 1.08 12.94
C VAL A 9 3.52 1.31 13.07
N THR A 10 3.02 2.35 12.42
CA THR A 10 1.62 2.73 12.35
C THR A 10 1.00 2.39 11.00
N ASP A 11 -0.33 2.29 10.96
CA ASP A 11 -1.09 2.10 9.72
C ASP A 11 -0.78 3.21 8.70
N LYS A 12 -0.62 4.45 9.17
CA LYS A 12 -0.26 5.60 8.33
C LYS A 12 1.08 5.40 7.66
N GLN A 13 2.08 4.90 8.37
CA GLN A 13 3.41 4.61 7.79
C GLN A 13 3.33 3.50 6.73
N ILE A 14 2.52 2.46 6.95
CA ILE A 14 2.31 1.41 5.94
C ILE A 14 1.65 1.98 4.69
N ARG A 15 0.58 2.77 4.85
CA ARG A 15 -0.11 3.43 3.73
C ARG A 15 0.81 4.40 2.96
N GLN A 16 1.67 5.13 3.68
CA GLN A 16 2.66 6.02 3.08
C GLN A 16 3.73 5.25 2.29
N ALA A 17 4.23 4.12 2.80
CA ALA A 17 5.18 3.28 2.09
C ALA A 17 4.57 2.76 0.77
N VAL A 18 3.33 2.27 0.80
CA VAL A 18 2.60 1.81 -0.39
C VAL A 18 2.38 2.93 -1.41
N ALA A 19 1.98 4.12 -0.93
CA ALA A 19 1.87 5.31 -1.78
C ALA A 19 3.22 5.74 -2.37
N GLY A 20 4.32 5.52 -1.64
CA GLY A 20 5.70 5.77 -2.06
C GLY A 20 6.26 4.78 -3.08
N GLY A 21 5.60 3.65 -3.31
CA GLY A 21 6.00 2.68 -4.33
C GLY A 21 5.98 1.24 -3.88
N VAL A 22 6.04 0.98 -2.57
CA VAL A 22 6.13 -0.37 -2.01
C VAL A 22 4.95 -1.23 -2.46
N ASP A 23 5.25 -2.38 -3.07
CA ASP A 23 4.25 -3.30 -3.62
C ASP A 23 4.33 -4.73 -3.08
N SER A 24 5.39 -5.04 -2.31
CA SER A 24 5.59 -6.35 -1.68
C SER A 24 5.77 -6.26 -0.17
N PHE A 25 5.32 -7.30 0.55
CA PHE A 25 5.44 -7.31 2.01
C PHE A 25 6.91 -7.37 2.49
N LEU A 26 7.79 -8.00 1.69
CA LEU A 26 9.21 -8.06 2.01
C LEU A 26 9.85 -6.67 1.95
N GLU A 27 9.51 -5.87 0.94
CA GLU A 27 9.93 -4.48 0.83
C GLU A 27 9.34 -3.61 1.95
N LEU A 28 8.05 -3.80 2.28
CA LEU A 28 7.43 -3.12 3.43
C LEU A 28 8.16 -3.44 4.75
N GLN A 29 8.53 -4.69 4.96
CA GLN A 29 9.29 -5.14 6.13
C GLN A 29 10.71 -4.55 6.13
N PHE A 30 11.38 -4.45 4.99
CA PHE A 30 12.69 -3.82 4.86
C PHE A 30 12.64 -2.32 5.20
N GLU A 31 11.67 -1.59 4.64
CA GLU A 31 11.53 -0.14 4.79
C GLU A 31 11.08 0.28 6.20
N THR A 32 10.18 -0.49 6.82
CA THR A 32 9.54 -0.08 8.08
C THR A 32 9.95 -0.91 9.29
N GLY A 33 10.60 -2.06 9.07
CA GLY A 33 10.84 -3.06 10.11
C GLY A 33 9.57 -3.83 10.53
N VAL A 34 8.42 -3.66 9.89
CA VAL A 34 7.19 -4.36 10.33
C VAL A 34 7.38 -5.88 10.35
N ALA A 35 6.89 -6.54 11.40
CA ALA A 35 6.98 -7.98 11.62
C ALA A 35 8.41 -8.59 11.72
N SER A 36 9.48 -7.79 11.79
CA SER A 36 10.86 -8.32 11.87
C SER A 36 11.34 -8.75 13.27
N CYS A 37 10.51 -8.57 14.31
CA CYS A 37 10.85 -8.93 15.70
C CYS A 37 10.04 -10.12 16.22
N CYS A 38 8.81 -9.90 16.71
CA CYS A 38 7.99 -10.97 17.29
C CYS A 38 6.97 -11.59 16.32
N GLY A 39 6.84 -11.05 15.10
CA GLY A 39 5.92 -11.53 14.05
C GLY A 39 4.42 -11.34 14.29
N LYS A 40 3.96 -11.08 15.54
CA LYS A 40 2.53 -11.04 15.90
C LYS A 40 1.66 -10.05 15.11
N CYS A 41 2.27 -9.01 14.56
CA CYS A 41 1.58 -7.99 13.77
C CYS A 41 1.45 -8.33 12.28
N GLU A 42 2.05 -9.43 11.80
CA GLU A 42 2.16 -9.72 10.37
C GLU A 42 0.80 -9.75 9.66
N SER A 43 -0.18 -10.48 10.19
CA SER A 43 -1.51 -10.57 9.57
C SER A 43 -2.19 -9.20 9.46
N CYS A 44 -2.12 -8.39 10.54
CA CYS A 44 -2.67 -7.03 10.56
C CYS A 44 -1.94 -6.10 9.58
N ALA A 45 -0.60 -6.19 9.50
CA ALA A 45 0.19 -5.39 8.57
C ALA A 45 -0.12 -5.74 7.11
N ARG A 46 -0.31 -7.02 6.79
CA ARG A 46 -0.70 -7.48 5.44
C ARG A 46 -2.09 -7.00 5.05
N GLU A 47 -3.04 -6.99 5.98
CA GLU A 47 -4.38 -6.45 5.77
C GLU A 47 -4.33 -4.95 5.43
N VAL A 48 -3.65 -4.16 6.25
CA VAL A 48 -3.48 -2.71 6.01
C VAL A 48 -2.77 -2.44 4.68
N MET A 49 -1.74 -3.23 4.34
CA MET A 49 -1.04 -3.14 3.06
C MET A 49 -1.96 -3.46 1.88
N SER A 50 -2.75 -4.52 1.97
CA SER A 50 -3.72 -4.93 0.94
C SER A 50 -4.78 -3.85 0.69
N GLU A 51 -5.35 -3.29 1.76
CA GLU A 51 -6.27 -2.15 1.67
C GLU A 51 -5.64 -0.95 0.96
N ALA A 52 -4.38 -0.62 1.31
CA ALA A 52 -3.66 0.49 0.71
C ALA A 52 -3.38 0.27 -0.79
N LEU A 53 -3.03 -0.96 -1.19
CA LEU A 53 -2.79 -1.32 -2.59
C LEU A 53 -4.08 -1.26 -3.42
N CYS A 54 -5.21 -1.71 -2.86
CA CYS A 54 -6.52 -1.61 -3.51
C CYS A 54 -6.96 -0.14 -3.68
N ALA A 55 -6.71 0.70 -2.68
CA ALA A 55 -6.98 2.13 -2.79
C ALA A 55 -6.09 2.81 -3.86
N LYS A 56 -4.83 2.37 -4.01
CA LYS A 56 -3.89 2.87 -5.04
C LYS A 56 -4.31 2.51 -6.47
N SER A 57 -4.88 1.33 -6.71
CA SER A 57 -5.35 0.93 -8.05
C SER A 57 -6.60 1.70 -8.48
N SER A 58 -7.39 2.15 -7.51
CA SER A 58 -8.66 2.86 -7.72
C SER A 58 -8.51 4.30 -8.25
N SER A 59 -7.28 4.82 -8.33
CA SER A 59 -6.99 6.11 -8.98
C SER A 59 -6.78 6.03 -10.50
N VAL A 60 -6.99 4.87 -11.13
CA VAL A 60 -7.28 4.87 -12.57
C VAL A 60 -8.67 5.47 -12.74
N ALA A 61 -8.66 6.78 -12.95
CA ALA A 61 -9.75 7.54 -13.51
C ALA A 61 -10.41 6.74 -14.65
N TRP A 62 -11.60 6.23 -14.38
CA TRP A 62 -12.61 5.92 -15.40
C TRP A 62 -13.06 7.25 -16.06
N PHE A 63 -12.12 7.94 -16.68
CA PHE A 63 -12.42 8.98 -17.64
C PHE A 63 -12.09 8.39 -19.00
N PRO A 64 -13.07 8.24 -19.90
CA PRO A 64 -12.73 8.16 -21.30
C PRO A 64 -12.09 9.51 -21.65
N SER A 65 -10.77 9.53 -21.85
CA SER A 65 -10.09 10.71 -22.38
C SER A 65 -10.73 11.08 -23.72
N PRO A 66 -11.22 12.32 -23.91
CA PRO A 66 -11.78 12.75 -25.20
C PRO A 66 -10.71 12.73 -26.31
N ALA A 67 -9.42 12.58 -25.99
CA ALA A 67 -8.34 12.53 -26.97
C ALA A 67 -8.32 11.25 -27.83
N ARG A 68 -9.06 10.20 -27.49
CA ARG A 68 -9.22 9.00 -28.36
C ARG A 68 -10.51 8.98 -29.18
N ALA A 69 -11.29 10.05 -29.19
CA ALA A 69 -12.49 10.15 -30.03
C ALA A 69 -12.18 10.48 -31.51
N LEU A 70 -10.94 10.83 -31.87
CA LEU A 70 -10.58 11.29 -33.22
C LEU A 70 -9.93 10.24 -34.15
N GLN A 71 -10.00 8.95 -33.79
CA GLN A 71 -9.40 7.86 -34.60
C GLN A 71 -10.42 6.84 -35.13
N ALA A 72 -11.71 7.16 -35.08
CA ALA A 72 -12.74 6.41 -35.76
C ALA A 72 -13.74 7.36 -36.41
N ALA A 73 -13.65 7.46 -37.74
CA ALA A 73 -14.44 8.25 -38.70
C ALA A 73 -13.93 9.66 -38.99
#